data_AF-A0AAX7SYZ7-F1
#
_entry.id   AF-A0AAX7SYZ7-F1
#
_cell.length_a   1.000
_cell.length_b   1.000
_cell.length_c   1.000
_cell.angle_alpha   90.00
_cell.angle_beta   90.00
_cell.angle_gamma   90.00
#
_symmetry.space_group_name_H-M   'P 1'
#
loop_
_entity.id
_entity.type
_entity.pdbx_description
1 polymer ?
#
loop_
_entity_poly.entity_id
_entity_poly.type
_entity_poly.pdbx_seq_one_letter_code
_entity_poly.pdbx_strand_id
1 'polypeptide(L)'
;MTIAILIDEHVNDKSLLKDIKEEFEKIDLKLEKHHRELKWNIWAAATYSKPEMKIRTAWTEYKTLLGSLAGAKDQDERKRHEKSFIEAYSKYEKAPREMGELLKKTGKSFVNNLGDELAEYVKCHEKEIIEYTYLILTLIFKGNMMNQFYYRLKNIQSEARNDEMKKNVYEAMTAMFEIQKQCIDSSMTYVKQDVKPLIDKSKKRDDLAQEVWDFLQKTYDRYDWMVVGFITKKSRHKTIKTLNKHVLTGFQDVSTERITVAVSRQVKGTQSKVQEVSTAIEKCIKKKVLCYKVEETLRTCGEKVAGIPMSQTYTAVHAYIKKAHQSIKKKEGNRKANVKDQADDEDEVSAAPENPSDQTPYIYTGECEKSPGVKHGKFVVLIKSDEEMMEKDPCAKQDCGQRKGRGKCVKMKDMFLGICRCNYPYYGLHCENDINDYAIELEKEAGTQKNKSTVTGKRRRNKN
;
A
#
# COMPACT_ATOMS: atom_id res chain seq x y z
N MET A 1 8.01 4.28 44.65
CA MET A 1 7.59 5.58 44.10
C MET A 1 8.79 6.17 43.35
N THR A 2 9.10 5.59 42.17
CA THR A 2 10.27 6.00 41.33
C THR A 2 10.10 5.51 39.87
N ILE A 3 8.87 5.55 39.35
CA ILE A 3 8.54 5.39 37.91
C ILE A 3 7.69 6.58 37.44
N ALA A 4 7.69 7.66 38.24
CA ALA A 4 7.17 8.97 37.85
C ALA A 4 8.27 9.89 37.27
N ILE A 5 9.50 9.37 37.07
CA ILE A 5 10.67 10.18 36.67
C ILE A 5 11.05 10.00 35.19
N LEU A 6 10.45 9.06 34.45
CA LEU A 6 10.66 8.98 32.99
C LEU A 6 9.59 9.72 32.17
N ILE A 7 8.79 10.58 32.81
CA ILE A 7 7.81 11.45 32.13
C ILE A 7 8.40 12.84 31.80
N ASP A 8 9.61 13.20 32.23
CA ASP A 8 10.01 14.61 32.23
C ASP A 8 11.13 15.07 31.26
N GLU A 9 11.55 14.28 30.25
CA GLU A 9 12.58 14.78 29.30
C GLU A 9 12.27 14.67 27.80
N HIS A 10 11.10 14.18 27.37
CA HIS A 10 10.69 14.24 25.95
C HIS A 10 9.25 14.72 25.72
N VAL A 11 8.71 15.54 26.63
CA VAL A 11 7.45 16.27 26.41
C VAL A 11 7.73 17.51 25.57
N ASN A 12 7.86 17.37 24.25
CA ASN A 12 7.70 18.54 23.39
C ASN A 12 7.22 18.30 21.95
N ASP A 13 6.51 17.21 21.68
CA ASP A 13 5.77 17.10 20.42
C ASP A 13 4.30 16.68 20.63
N LYS A 14 3.49 17.65 21.10
CA LYS A 14 2.06 17.48 21.34
C LYS A 14 1.25 17.24 20.05
N SER A 15 1.77 17.57 18.87
CA SER A 15 1.06 17.29 17.61
C SER A 15 1.24 15.84 17.20
N LEU A 16 2.47 15.31 17.26
CA LEU A 16 2.79 13.90 17.01
C LEU A 16 1.94 12.95 17.87
N LEU A 17 1.80 13.28 19.15
CA LEU A 17 1.00 12.51 20.12
C LEU A 17 -0.51 12.48 19.80
N LYS A 18 -1.02 13.57 19.24
CA LYS A 18 -2.43 13.66 18.81
C LYS A 18 -2.65 12.86 17.53
N ASP A 19 -1.72 12.96 16.59
CA ASP A 19 -1.79 12.28 15.29
C ASP A 19 -1.72 10.76 15.46
N ILE A 20 -0.83 10.27 16.32
CA ILE A 20 -0.70 8.85 16.68
C ILE A 20 -1.99 8.33 17.34
N LYS A 21 -2.56 9.08 18.28
CA LYS A 21 -3.81 8.68 18.96
C LYS A 21 -5.02 8.68 18.01
N GLU A 22 -5.13 9.69 17.15
CA GLU A 22 -6.18 9.74 16.13
C GLU A 22 -6.02 8.63 15.09
N GLU A 23 -4.78 8.28 14.73
CA GLU A 23 -4.49 7.10 13.91
C GLU A 23 -4.89 5.82 14.62
N PHE A 24 -4.65 5.67 15.92
CA PHE A 24 -5.08 4.49 16.68
C PHE A 24 -6.59 4.37 16.82
N GLU A 25 -7.30 5.46 17.11
CA GLU A 25 -8.78 5.44 17.16
C GLU A 25 -9.35 5.14 15.77
N LYS A 26 -8.73 5.65 14.70
CA LYS A 26 -9.07 5.27 13.32
C LYS A 26 -8.74 3.81 13.03
N ILE A 27 -7.61 3.28 13.52
CA ILE A 27 -7.20 1.88 13.36
C ILE A 27 -8.17 0.98 14.09
N ASP A 28 -8.53 1.24 15.35
CA ASP A 28 -9.49 0.44 16.14
C ASP A 28 -10.88 0.47 15.50
N LEU A 29 -11.35 1.63 15.01
CA LEU A 29 -12.63 1.74 14.28
C LEU A 29 -12.58 1.00 12.93
N LYS A 30 -11.46 1.08 12.18
CA LYS A 30 -11.23 0.31 10.96
C LYS A 30 -11.14 -1.19 11.26
N LEU A 31 -10.54 -1.57 12.38
CA LEU A 31 -10.45 -2.95 12.88
C LEU A 31 -11.84 -3.53 13.11
N GLU A 32 -12.70 -2.79 13.81
CA GLU A 32 -14.07 -3.22 14.01
C GLU A 32 -14.87 -3.22 12.71
N LYS A 33 -14.61 -2.29 11.77
CA LYS A 33 -15.25 -2.26 10.46
C LYS A 33 -14.81 -3.42 9.56
N HIS A 34 -13.51 -3.71 9.47
CA HIS A 34 -12.96 -4.84 8.72
C HIS A 34 -13.40 -6.19 9.31
N HIS A 35 -13.53 -6.27 10.64
CA HIS A 35 -14.10 -7.44 11.30
C HIS A 35 -15.60 -7.62 10.99
N ARG A 36 -16.34 -6.51 10.79
CA ARG A 36 -17.78 -6.52 10.47
C ARG A 36 -18.09 -6.72 8.98
N GLU A 37 -17.26 -6.26 8.06
CA GLU A 37 -17.61 -6.21 6.62
C GLU A 37 -17.27 -7.47 5.80
N LEU A 38 -16.28 -8.31 6.14
CA LEU A 38 -16.07 -9.59 5.42
C LEU A 38 -15.10 -10.54 6.13
N LYS A 39 -15.52 -11.82 6.28
CA LYS A 39 -14.71 -13.06 6.20
C LYS A 39 -13.36 -13.17 6.92
N TRP A 40 -13.08 -12.37 7.94
CA TRP A 40 -11.98 -12.67 8.88
C TRP A 40 -12.11 -14.08 9.49
N ASN A 41 -13.35 -14.54 9.73
CA ASN A 41 -13.64 -15.88 10.24
C ASN A 41 -13.24 -17.03 9.30
N ILE A 42 -12.94 -16.76 8.02
CA ILE A 42 -12.46 -17.78 7.07
C ILE A 42 -10.93 -17.72 6.95
N TRP A 43 -10.33 -16.52 7.03
CA TRP A 43 -8.88 -16.31 6.95
C TRP A 43 -8.15 -16.59 8.30
N ALA A 44 -8.81 -16.36 9.44
CA ALA A 44 -8.23 -16.50 10.77
C ALA A 44 -8.58 -17.82 11.50
N ALA A 45 -9.36 -18.72 10.89
CA ALA A 45 -10.20 -19.73 11.57
C ALA A 45 -9.52 -20.79 12.46
N ALA A 46 -8.19 -20.92 12.53
CA ALA A 46 -7.59 -21.88 13.46
C ALA A 46 -6.31 -21.41 14.14
N THR A 47 -5.38 -20.80 13.42
CA THR A 47 -4.02 -20.63 13.93
C THR A 47 -3.75 -19.22 14.44
N TYR A 48 -4.14 -18.17 13.71
CA TYR A 48 -3.90 -16.77 14.10
C TYR A 48 -5.00 -16.16 14.98
N SER A 49 -6.27 -16.53 14.78
CA SER A 49 -7.37 -16.05 15.63
C SER A 49 -7.15 -16.37 17.11
N LYS A 50 -6.51 -17.50 17.42
CA LYS A 50 -6.25 -17.93 18.81
C LYS A 50 -5.38 -16.93 19.59
N PRO A 51 -4.13 -16.63 19.19
CA PRO A 51 -3.32 -15.65 19.89
C PRO A 51 -3.91 -14.23 19.82
N GLU A 52 -4.52 -13.82 18.71
CA GLU A 52 -5.22 -12.53 18.63
C GLU A 52 -6.32 -12.40 19.69
N MET A 53 -7.24 -13.37 19.75
CA MET A 53 -8.33 -13.38 20.73
C MET A 53 -7.79 -13.38 22.15
N LYS A 54 -6.78 -14.21 22.46
CA LYS A 54 -6.13 -14.22 23.77
C LYS A 54 -5.61 -12.83 24.15
N ILE A 55 -4.93 -12.13 23.25
CA ILE A 55 -4.40 -10.78 23.48
C ILE A 55 -5.55 -9.78 23.70
N ARG A 56 -6.59 -9.81 22.86
CA ARG A 56 -7.75 -8.90 22.98
C ARG A 56 -8.52 -9.09 24.28
N THR A 57 -8.77 -10.34 24.66
CA THR A 57 -9.42 -10.67 25.94
C THR A 57 -8.56 -10.23 27.10
N ALA A 58 -7.27 -10.55 27.09
CA ALA A 58 -6.33 -10.12 28.11
C ALA A 58 -6.28 -8.58 28.24
N TRP A 59 -6.31 -7.85 27.12
CA TRP A 59 -6.31 -6.38 27.12
C TRP A 59 -7.56 -5.80 27.77
N THR A 60 -8.71 -6.46 27.57
CA THR A 60 -9.97 -6.08 28.20
C THR A 60 -9.94 -6.33 29.71
N GLU A 61 -9.41 -7.48 30.13
CA GLU A 61 -9.18 -7.80 31.55
C GLU A 61 -8.20 -6.81 32.19
N TYR A 62 -7.13 -6.43 31.49
CA TYR A 62 -6.17 -5.43 31.93
C TYR A 62 -6.83 -4.05 32.13
N LYS A 63 -7.62 -3.57 31.17
CA LYS A 63 -8.39 -2.31 31.33
C LYS A 63 -9.35 -2.38 32.51
N THR A 64 -10.01 -3.51 32.71
CA THR A 64 -10.92 -3.74 33.85
C THR A 64 -10.16 -3.64 35.17
N LEU A 65 -8.99 -4.28 35.25
CA LEU A 65 -8.11 -4.18 36.41
C LEU A 65 -7.71 -2.73 36.69
N LEU A 66 -7.27 -1.98 35.68
CA LEU A 66 -6.87 -0.58 35.88
C LEU A 66 -8.01 0.27 36.46
N GLY A 67 -9.25 0.03 36.00
CA GLY A 67 -10.45 0.63 36.58
C GLY A 67 -10.66 0.23 38.04
N SER A 68 -10.55 -1.07 38.36
CA SER A 68 -10.66 -1.57 39.73
C SER A 68 -9.58 -1.02 40.66
N LEU A 69 -8.32 -0.94 40.21
CA LEU A 69 -7.20 -0.40 40.98
C LEU A 69 -7.33 1.11 41.24
N ALA A 70 -8.00 1.85 40.36
CA ALA A 70 -8.29 3.26 40.54
C ALA A 70 -9.43 3.49 41.56
N GLY A 71 -10.39 2.57 41.63
CA GLY A 71 -11.52 2.62 42.55
C GLY A 71 -11.31 1.93 43.91
N ALA A 72 -10.16 1.28 44.12
CA ALA A 72 -9.87 0.54 45.34
C ALA A 72 -9.75 1.48 46.56
N LYS A 73 -10.41 1.09 47.66
CA LYS A 73 -10.52 1.90 48.89
C LYS A 73 -9.29 1.78 49.78
N ASP A 74 -8.62 0.65 49.72
CA ASP A 74 -7.49 0.31 50.58
C ASP A 74 -6.50 -0.63 49.86
N GLN A 75 -5.37 -0.90 50.54
CA GLN A 75 -4.30 -1.75 50.02
C GLN A 75 -4.71 -3.22 49.88
N ASP A 76 -5.66 -3.70 50.70
CA ASP A 76 -6.09 -5.10 50.65
C ASP A 76 -7.03 -5.35 49.46
N GLU A 77 -7.91 -4.39 49.16
CA GLU A 77 -8.72 -4.38 47.95
C GLU A 77 -7.86 -4.31 46.68
N ARG A 78 -6.79 -3.48 46.68
CA ARG A 78 -5.80 -3.48 45.59
C ARG A 78 -5.14 -4.84 45.39
N LYS A 79 -4.64 -5.46 46.46
CA LYS A 79 -4.03 -6.80 46.38
C LYS A 79 -5.00 -7.86 45.87
N ARG A 80 -6.28 -7.80 46.24
CA ARG A 80 -7.31 -8.71 45.69
C ARG A 80 -7.49 -8.54 44.19
N HIS A 81 -7.55 -7.30 43.70
CA HIS A 81 -7.63 -7.03 42.27
C HIS A 81 -6.39 -7.51 41.51
N GLU A 82 -5.19 -7.24 42.02
CA GLU A 82 -3.94 -7.73 41.44
C GLU A 82 -3.90 -9.26 41.37
N LYS A 83 -4.28 -9.97 42.44
CA LYS A 83 -4.33 -11.43 42.47
C LYS A 83 -5.32 -12.00 41.44
N SER A 84 -6.51 -11.41 41.33
CA SER A 84 -7.51 -11.82 40.34
C SER A 84 -6.97 -11.68 38.90
N PHE A 85 -6.24 -10.60 38.62
CA PHE A 85 -5.59 -10.45 37.31
C PHE A 85 -4.48 -11.49 37.08
N ILE A 86 -3.61 -11.75 38.07
CA ILE A 86 -2.55 -12.75 37.95
C ILE A 86 -3.13 -14.12 37.57
N GLU A 87 -4.21 -14.51 38.23
CA GLU A 87 -4.91 -15.79 37.98
C GLU A 87 -5.51 -15.81 36.56
N ALA A 88 -6.22 -14.75 36.16
CA ALA A 88 -6.87 -14.66 34.86
C ALA A 88 -5.88 -14.57 33.69
N TYR A 89 -4.79 -13.80 33.84
CA TYR A 89 -3.84 -13.49 32.78
C TYR A 89 -2.88 -14.63 32.44
N SER A 90 -2.57 -15.50 33.41
CA SER A 90 -1.55 -16.56 33.27
C SER A 90 -1.68 -17.40 31.99
N LYS A 91 -2.91 -17.68 31.53
CA LYS A 91 -3.20 -18.46 30.31
C LYS A 91 -2.94 -17.70 28.99
N TYR A 92 -2.71 -16.39 29.05
CA TYR A 92 -2.45 -15.52 27.89
C TYR A 92 -0.99 -15.11 27.73
N GLU A 93 -0.11 -15.38 28.72
CA GLU A 93 1.30 -14.92 28.76
C GLU A 93 2.06 -15.22 27.44
N LYS A 94 1.80 -16.38 26.84
CA LYS A 94 2.49 -16.85 25.63
C LYS A 94 1.93 -16.27 24.33
N ALA A 95 0.75 -15.65 24.35
CA ALA A 95 0.05 -15.21 23.15
C ALA A 95 0.85 -14.25 22.25
N PRO A 96 1.62 -13.27 22.78
CA PRO A 96 2.41 -12.37 21.93
C PRO A 96 3.52 -13.10 21.17
N ARG A 97 4.15 -14.08 21.82
CA ARG A 97 5.17 -14.93 21.21
C ARG A 97 4.56 -15.88 20.18
N GLU A 98 3.46 -16.54 20.52
CA GLU A 98 2.69 -17.38 19.59
C GLU A 98 2.35 -16.59 18.33
N MET A 99 1.90 -15.33 18.47
CA MET A 99 1.59 -14.46 17.34
C MET A 99 2.81 -14.17 16.46
N GLY A 100 3.95 -13.79 17.06
CA GLY A 100 5.19 -13.55 16.32
C GLY A 100 5.74 -14.79 15.62
N GLU A 101 5.61 -15.97 16.22
CA GLU A 101 6.00 -17.25 15.62
C GLU A 101 5.18 -17.61 14.37
N LEU A 102 3.89 -17.28 14.34
CA LEU A 102 3.02 -17.56 13.19
C LEU A 102 3.38 -16.76 11.94
N LEU A 103 3.92 -15.56 12.10
CA LEU A 103 4.41 -14.73 10.98
C LEU A 103 5.69 -15.29 10.34
N LYS A 104 6.41 -16.16 11.07
CA LYS A 104 7.72 -16.68 10.66
C LYS A 104 7.69 -18.10 10.12
N LYS A 105 6.60 -18.86 10.35
CA LYS A 105 6.52 -20.26 9.93
C LYS A 105 6.63 -20.36 8.40
N THR A 106 7.79 -20.79 7.91
CA THR A 106 8.04 -21.04 6.49
C THR A 106 8.12 -22.54 6.23
N GLY A 107 7.48 -23.02 5.16
CA GLY A 107 7.55 -24.42 4.69
C GLY A 107 6.20 -25.05 4.35
N LYS A 108 6.21 -26.10 3.51
CA LYS A 108 5.07 -26.97 3.18
C LYS A 108 4.65 -27.85 4.37
N SER A 109 4.27 -27.23 5.48
CA SER A 109 3.45 -27.91 6.48
C SER A 109 1.97 -27.74 6.11
N PHE A 110 1.05 -28.48 6.72
CA PHE A 110 -0.39 -28.27 6.56
C PHE A 110 -0.89 -26.87 7.03
N VAL A 111 0.02 -26.00 7.48
CA VAL A 111 -0.22 -24.60 7.87
C VAL A 111 0.72 -23.73 7.02
N ASN A 112 0.18 -22.89 6.14
CA ASN A 112 1.02 -21.95 5.38
C ASN A 112 1.55 -20.83 6.30
N ASN A 113 2.54 -20.06 5.82
CA ASN A 113 2.97 -18.85 6.51
C ASN A 113 1.81 -17.85 6.54
N LEU A 114 1.44 -17.35 7.72
CA LEU A 114 0.41 -16.30 7.88
C LEU A 114 0.69 -15.09 6.99
N GLY A 115 1.96 -14.75 6.79
CA GLY A 115 2.40 -13.69 5.92
C GLY A 115 2.10 -13.91 4.44
N ASP A 116 2.32 -15.13 3.95
CA ASP A 116 2.01 -15.51 2.57
C ASP A 116 0.49 -15.58 2.36
N GLU A 117 -0.24 -16.14 3.33
CA GLU A 117 -1.71 -16.16 3.31
C GLU A 117 -2.31 -14.76 3.36
N LEU A 118 -1.67 -13.84 4.10
CA LEU A 118 -2.07 -12.44 4.15
C LEU A 118 -1.87 -11.79 2.78
N ALA A 119 -0.68 -11.94 2.22
CA ALA A 119 -0.32 -11.43 0.91
C ALA A 119 -1.28 -11.92 -0.18
N GLU A 120 -1.64 -13.20 -0.17
CA GLU A 120 -2.60 -13.76 -1.11
C GLU A 120 -4.02 -13.21 -0.89
N TYR A 121 -4.48 -13.12 0.36
CA TYR A 121 -5.82 -12.64 0.71
C TYR A 121 -6.05 -11.19 0.31
N VAL A 122 -5.11 -10.30 0.66
CA VAL A 122 -5.15 -8.88 0.31
C VAL A 122 -4.61 -8.60 -1.08
N LYS A 123 -4.27 -9.65 -1.84
CA LYS A 123 -3.68 -9.58 -3.18
C LYS A 123 -2.49 -8.63 -3.27
N CYS A 124 -1.68 -8.58 -2.22
CA CYS A 124 -0.54 -7.68 -2.10
C CYS A 124 -0.87 -6.20 -2.33
N HIS A 125 -2.09 -5.76 -2.02
CA HIS A 125 -2.41 -4.35 -1.94
C HIS A 125 -1.60 -3.71 -0.80
N GLU A 126 -0.65 -2.85 -1.16
CA GLU A 126 0.35 -2.38 -0.21
C GLU A 126 -0.26 -1.63 0.99
N LYS A 127 -1.32 -0.85 0.77
CA LYS A 127 -2.04 -0.16 1.85
C LYS A 127 -2.62 -1.15 2.87
N GLU A 128 -3.21 -2.24 2.40
CA GLU A 128 -3.78 -3.27 3.25
C GLU A 128 -2.66 -4.00 4.02
N ILE A 129 -1.53 -4.32 3.37
CA ILE A 129 -0.35 -4.90 4.04
C ILE A 129 0.18 -3.98 5.14
N ILE A 130 0.27 -2.68 4.89
CA ILE A 130 0.70 -1.70 5.88
C ILE A 130 -0.31 -1.64 7.04
N GLU A 131 -1.61 -1.58 6.78
CA GLU A 131 -2.65 -1.59 7.81
C GLU A 131 -2.59 -2.85 8.68
N TYR A 132 -2.43 -4.02 8.06
CA TYR A 132 -2.25 -5.28 8.78
C TYR A 132 -0.95 -5.34 9.58
N THR A 133 0.13 -4.72 9.08
CA THR A 133 1.39 -4.58 9.82
C THR A 133 1.15 -3.81 11.11
N TYR A 134 0.51 -2.64 11.03
CA TYR A 134 0.18 -1.84 12.22
C TYR A 134 -0.71 -2.61 13.21
N LEU A 135 -1.69 -3.35 12.69
CA LEU A 135 -2.57 -4.20 13.50
C LEU A 135 -1.79 -5.26 14.29
N ILE A 136 -0.97 -6.04 13.58
CA ILE A 136 -0.20 -7.15 14.14
C ILE A 136 0.76 -6.63 15.22
N LEU A 137 1.50 -5.56 14.91
CA LEU A 137 2.42 -4.96 15.86
C LEU A 137 1.69 -4.44 17.10
N THR A 138 0.55 -3.79 16.92
CA THR A 138 -0.28 -3.29 18.02
C THR A 138 -0.71 -4.38 18.98
N LEU A 139 -1.13 -5.54 18.45
CA LEU A 139 -1.51 -6.68 19.27
C LEU A 139 -0.31 -7.23 20.05
N ILE A 140 0.84 -7.42 19.41
CA ILE A 140 2.06 -7.90 20.08
C ILE A 140 2.48 -6.93 21.19
N PHE A 141 2.38 -5.63 20.96
CA PHE A 141 2.67 -4.62 21.99
C PHE A 141 1.73 -4.66 23.18
N LYS A 142 0.40 -4.65 22.94
CA LYS A 142 -0.60 -4.79 24.00
C LYS A 142 -0.29 -6.05 24.82
N GLY A 143 -0.01 -7.14 24.12
CA GLY A 143 0.49 -8.40 24.64
C GLY A 143 1.68 -8.27 25.60
N ASN A 144 2.79 -7.71 25.10
CA ASN A 144 4.03 -7.52 25.84
C ASN A 144 3.88 -6.56 27.03
N MET A 145 3.08 -5.51 26.90
CA MET A 145 2.79 -4.58 27.99
C MET A 145 2.09 -5.30 29.15
N MET A 146 1.11 -6.16 28.84
CA MET A 146 0.46 -6.97 29.87
C MET A 146 1.41 -7.99 30.49
N ASN A 147 2.33 -8.58 29.71
CA ASN A 147 3.38 -9.45 30.23
C ASN A 147 4.29 -8.70 31.21
N GLN A 148 4.74 -7.49 30.87
CA GLN A 148 5.52 -6.66 31.79
C GLN A 148 4.79 -6.42 33.11
N PHE A 149 3.51 -6.05 33.04
CA PHE A 149 2.69 -5.81 34.23
C PHE A 149 2.50 -7.09 35.06
N TYR A 150 2.20 -8.22 34.43
CA TYR A 150 2.12 -9.53 35.07
C TYR A 150 3.44 -9.92 35.77
N TYR A 151 4.59 -9.70 35.12
CA TYR A 151 5.90 -9.98 35.70
C TYR A 151 6.21 -9.09 36.90
N ARG A 152 5.80 -7.82 36.89
CA ARG A 152 5.89 -6.91 38.06
C ARG A 152 5.10 -7.48 39.22
N LEU A 153 3.84 -7.82 39.00
CA LEU A 153 2.94 -8.31 40.05
C LEU A 153 3.41 -9.62 40.68
N LYS A 154 4.03 -10.52 39.89
CA LYS A 154 4.59 -11.77 40.40
C LYS A 154 6.01 -11.64 40.94
N ASN A 155 6.63 -10.46 40.84
CA ASN A 155 8.04 -10.25 41.17
C ASN A 155 8.99 -11.23 40.44
N ILE A 156 8.72 -11.50 39.16
CA ILE A 156 9.51 -12.40 38.30
C ILE A 156 10.13 -11.68 37.10
N GLN A 157 10.21 -10.35 37.17
CA GLN A 157 10.83 -9.55 36.12
C GLN A 157 12.31 -9.92 35.97
N SER A 158 12.77 -10.00 34.72
CA SER A 158 14.18 -10.20 34.41
C SER A 158 14.51 -9.54 33.08
N GLU A 159 15.79 -9.25 32.88
CA GLU A 159 16.31 -8.74 31.61
C GLU A 159 15.99 -9.71 30.46
N ALA A 160 16.18 -11.01 30.67
CA ALA A 160 15.85 -12.04 29.68
C ALA A 160 14.38 -11.99 29.21
N ARG A 161 13.43 -11.73 30.11
CA ARG A 161 12.00 -11.59 29.72
C ARG A 161 11.74 -10.30 28.96
N ASN A 162 12.40 -9.21 29.36
CA ASN A 162 12.32 -7.95 28.62
C ASN A 162 12.87 -8.11 27.19
N ASP A 163 13.99 -8.80 27.04
CA ASP A 163 14.61 -9.07 25.74
C ASP A 163 13.74 -9.99 24.87
N GLU A 164 13.08 -11.01 25.45
CA GLU A 164 12.11 -11.85 24.71
C GLU A 164 10.97 -11.01 24.14
N MET A 165 10.38 -10.10 24.94
CA MET A 165 9.31 -9.21 24.49
C MET A 165 9.78 -8.29 23.36
N LYS A 166 10.95 -7.67 23.51
CA LYS A 166 11.57 -6.82 22.49
C LYS A 166 11.83 -7.58 21.19
N LYS A 167 12.37 -8.79 21.31
CA LYS A 167 12.65 -9.69 20.18
C LYS A 167 11.37 -10.07 19.43
N ASN A 168 10.28 -10.38 20.12
CA ASN A 168 9.00 -10.73 19.48
C ASN A 168 8.50 -9.62 18.54
N VAL A 169 8.62 -8.35 18.97
CA VAL A 169 8.23 -7.20 18.13
C VAL A 169 9.16 -7.09 16.93
N TYR A 170 10.47 -7.12 17.16
CA TYR A 170 11.46 -7.02 16.09
C TYR A 170 11.28 -8.08 15.01
N GLU A 171 11.04 -9.31 15.42
CA GLU A 171 10.82 -10.44 14.53
C GLU A 171 9.52 -10.28 13.73
N ALA A 172 8.44 -9.82 14.35
CA ALA A 172 7.19 -9.52 13.64
C ALA A 172 7.36 -8.39 12.62
N MET A 173 8.06 -7.32 12.98
CA MET A 173 8.38 -6.22 12.06
C MET A 173 9.20 -6.71 10.86
N THR A 174 10.20 -7.54 11.12
CA THR A 174 11.06 -8.10 10.07
C THR A 174 10.25 -8.98 9.12
N ALA A 175 9.36 -9.82 9.65
CA ALA A 175 8.49 -10.65 8.82
C ALA A 175 7.57 -9.81 7.93
N MET A 176 6.90 -8.78 8.49
CA MET A 176 6.04 -7.88 7.72
C MET A 176 6.80 -7.08 6.65
N PHE A 177 8.03 -6.67 6.93
CA PHE A 177 8.89 -6.02 5.94
C PHE A 177 9.20 -6.95 4.75
N GLU A 178 9.56 -8.21 5.00
CA GLU A 178 9.84 -9.15 3.91
C GLU A 178 8.58 -9.48 3.09
N ILE A 179 7.41 -9.55 3.73
CA ILE A 179 6.12 -9.69 3.03
C ILE A 179 5.84 -8.48 2.13
N GLN A 180 5.99 -7.26 2.65
CA GLN A 180 5.81 -6.03 1.86
C GLN A 180 6.76 -6.02 0.66
N LYS A 181 8.04 -6.34 0.89
CA LYS A 181 9.05 -6.42 -0.16
C LYS A 181 8.66 -7.42 -1.25
N GLN A 182 8.26 -8.64 -0.88
CA GLN A 182 7.79 -9.67 -1.80
C GLN A 182 6.56 -9.21 -2.58
N CYS A 183 5.61 -8.54 -1.92
CA CYS A 183 4.42 -7.97 -2.57
C CYS A 183 4.77 -6.88 -3.58
N ILE A 184 5.73 -6.01 -3.27
CA ILE A 184 6.21 -4.98 -4.20
C ILE A 184 6.89 -5.64 -5.42
N ASP A 185 7.78 -6.61 -5.20
CA ASP A 185 8.47 -7.33 -6.28
C ASP A 185 7.50 -8.11 -7.19
N SER A 186 6.47 -8.72 -6.62
CA SER A 186 5.47 -9.53 -7.35
C SER A 186 4.20 -8.77 -7.76
N SER A 187 4.13 -7.47 -7.48
CA SER A 187 2.91 -6.65 -7.64
C SER A 187 2.26 -6.74 -9.02
N MET A 188 3.03 -6.89 -10.10
CA MET A 188 2.46 -7.00 -11.45
C MET A 188 1.64 -8.29 -11.65
N THR A 189 1.91 -9.34 -10.88
CA THR A 189 1.09 -10.57 -10.89
C THR A 189 -0.32 -10.28 -10.39
N TYR A 190 -0.43 -9.56 -9.26
CA TYR A 190 -1.72 -9.20 -8.66
C TYR A 190 -2.46 -8.15 -9.47
N VAL A 191 -1.76 -7.16 -10.04
CA VAL A 191 -2.33 -6.20 -11.00
C VAL A 191 -3.05 -6.94 -12.14
N LYS A 192 -2.43 -7.98 -12.72
CA LYS A 192 -3.08 -8.77 -13.78
C LYS A 192 -4.32 -9.51 -13.27
N GLN A 193 -4.30 -10.03 -12.05
CA GLN A 193 -5.44 -10.71 -11.43
C GLN A 193 -6.61 -9.76 -11.16
N ASP A 194 -6.33 -8.51 -10.76
CA ASP A 194 -7.37 -7.51 -10.50
C ASP A 194 -7.92 -6.85 -11.75
N VAL A 195 -7.07 -6.63 -12.76
CA VAL A 195 -7.53 -6.06 -14.04
C VAL A 195 -8.42 -7.04 -14.79
N LYS A 196 -8.11 -8.35 -14.75
CA LYS A 196 -8.86 -9.38 -15.51
C LYS A 196 -10.39 -9.35 -15.28
N PRO A 197 -10.92 -9.32 -14.04
CA PRO A 197 -12.36 -9.25 -13.80
C PRO A 197 -12.99 -7.91 -14.20
N LEU A 198 -12.20 -6.83 -14.34
CA LEU A 198 -12.71 -5.53 -14.82
C LEU A 198 -12.96 -5.50 -16.33
N ILE A 199 -12.43 -6.48 -17.09
CA ILE A 199 -12.58 -6.53 -18.55
C ILE A 199 -14.00 -6.96 -18.94
N ASP A 200 -14.85 -5.96 -19.12
CA ASP A 200 -16.22 -6.13 -19.63
C ASP A 200 -16.27 -5.92 -21.14
N LYS A 201 -16.71 -6.96 -21.87
CA LYS A 201 -16.83 -6.96 -23.33
C LYS A 201 -17.92 -6.01 -23.85
N SER A 202 -18.87 -5.63 -23.01
CA SER A 202 -19.97 -4.73 -23.36
C SER A 202 -19.59 -3.24 -23.28
N LYS A 203 -18.53 -2.90 -22.54
CA LYS A 203 -18.11 -1.52 -22.34
C LYS A 203 -17.41 -0.94 -23.56
N LYS A 204 -17.56 0.38 -23.76
CA LYS A 204 -16.69 1.13 -24.66
C LYS A 204 -15.25 1.05 -24.12
N ARG A 205 -14.29 0.99 -25.04
CA ARG A 205 -12.89 0.71 -24.67
C ARG A 205 -12.27 1.87 -23.90
N ASP A 206 -12.67 3.11 -24.18
CA ASP A 206 -12.24 4.31 -23.44
C ASP A 206 -12.72 4.23 -21.99
N ASP A 207 -13.99 3.91 -21.78
CA ASP A 207 -14.60 3.79 -20.45
C ASP A 207 -13.95 2.64 -19.67
N LEU A 208 -13.69 1.50 -20.32
CA LEU A 208 -12.97 0.38 -19.74
C LEU A 208 -11.53 0.76 -19.33
N ALA A 209 -10.79 1.45 -20.19
CA ALA A 209 -9.43 1.89 -19.88
C ALA A 209 -9.41 2.89 -18.72
N GLN A 210 -10.36 3.82 -18.69
CA GLN A 210 -10.52 4.79 -17.60
C GLN A 210 -10.84 4.10 -16.27
N GLU A 211 -11.80 3.18 -16.25
CA GLU A 211 -12.17 2.44 -15.05
C GLU A 211 -11.00 1.62 -14.48
N VAL A 212 -10.26 0.93 -15.36
CA VAL A 212 -9.05 0.21 -14.96
C VAL A 212 -7.99 1.18 -14.44
N TRP A 213 -7.78 2.32 -15.09
CA TRP A 213 -6.81 3.32 -14.63
C TRP A 213 -7.18 3.90 -13.25
N ASP A 214 -8.45 4.24 -13.02
CA ASP A 214 -8.94 4.75 -11.74
C ASP A 214 -8.75 3.70 -10.62
N PHE A 215 -9.05 2.43 -10.92
CA PHE A 215 -8.79 1.32 -10.00
C PHE A 215 -7.31 1.20 -9.65
N LEU A 216 -6.42 1.24 -10.65
CA LEU A 216 -4.98 1.08 -10.46
C LEU A 216 -4.37 2.28 -9.71
N GLN A 217 -4.77 3.51 -10.03
CA GLN A 217 -4.34 4.71 -9.32
C GLN A 217 -4.73 4.70 -7.84
N LYS A 218 -5.89 4.12 -7.51
CA LYS A 218 -6.36 4.02 -6.13
C LYS A 218 -5.66 2.91 -5.33
N THR A 219 -5.53 1.75 -5.96
CA THR A 219 -5.10 0.50 -5.31
C THR A 219 -3.58 0.33 -5.29
N TYR A 220 -2.92 0.75 -6.38
CA TYR A 220 -1.47 0.67 -6.58
C TYR A 220 -0.91 2.09 -6.78
N ASP A 221 -1.14 2.96 -5.80
CA ASP A 221 -0.96 4.41 -5.87
C ASP A 221 0.51 4.88 -5.87
N ARG A 222 1.43 3.97 -5.51
CA ARG A 222 2.89 4.15 -5.66
C ARG A 222 3.32 4.43 -7.10
N TYR A 223 2.50 4.08 -8.08
CA TYR A 223 2.86 4.16 -9.48
C TYR A 223 2.02 5.18 -10.26
N ASP A 224 2.61 5.74 -11.30
CA ASP A 224 1.87 6.37 -12.38
C ASP A 224 1.58 5.35 -13.47
N TRP A 225 0.31 5.31 -13.90
CA TRP A 225 -0.22 4.27 -14.76
C TRP A 225 -0.57 4.79 -16.15
N MET A 226 -0.31 3.95 -17.16
CA MET A 226 -0.82 4.11 -18.52
C MET A 226 -1.62 2.85 -18.89
N VAL A 227 -2.88 3.04 -19.29
CA VAL A 227 -3.82 1.94 -19.58
C VAL A 227 -4.40 2.09 -20.98
N VAL A 228 -4.41 0.98 -21.72
CA VAL A 228 -4.92 0.93 -23.10
C VAL A 228 -5.85 -0.28 -23.27
N GLY A 229 -7.12 -0.04 -23.57
CA GLY A 229 -8.06 -1.10 -23.95
C GLY A 229 -8.15 -1.28 -25.46
N PHE A 230 -8.12 -2.49 -26.00
CA PHE A 230 -8.24 -2.71 -27.45
C PHE A 230 -8.80 -4.09 -27.81
N ILE A 231 -9.26 -4.21 -29.07
CA ILE A 231 -9.73 -5.48 -29.63
C ILE A 231 -8.51 -6.34 -29.98
N THR A 232 -8.37 -7.48 -29.30
CA THR A 232 -7.19 -8.36 -29.35
C THR A 232 -6.78 -8.72 -30.78
N LYS A 233 -7.75 -9.14 -31.61
CA LYS A 233 -7.48 -9.61 -32.98
C LYS A 233 -6.98 -8.51 -33.93
N LYS A 234 -7.27 -7.23 -33.64
CA LYS A 234 -6.92 -6.09 -34.52
C LYS A 234 -5.53 -5.51 -34.22
N SER A 235 -4.82 -6.04 -33.22
CA SER A 235 -3.54 -5.47 -32.72
C SER A 235 -2.48 -6.52 -32.37
N ARG A 236 -2.69 -7.80 -32.73
CA ARG A 236 -1.76 -8.91 -32.43
C ARG A 236 -1.26 -9.65 -33.68
N HIS A 237 -1.21 -8.98 -34.82
CA HIS A 237 -0.59 -9.52 -36.02
C HIS A 237 0.92 -9.68 -35.79
N LYS A 238 1.39 -10.94 -35.71
CA LYS A 238 2.80 -11.27 -35.48
C LYS A 238 3.66 -11.13 -36.74
N THR A 239 3.10 -11.50 -37.89
CA THR A 239 3.83 -11.56 -39.16
C THR A 239 3.93 -10.20 -39.85
N ILE A 240 2.89 -9.37 -39.75
CA ILE A 240 2.82 -8.09 -40.45
C ILE A 240 2.43 -6.99 -39.44
N LYS A 241 3.44 -6.38 -38.81
CA LYS A 241 3.23 -5.35 -37.77
C LYS A 241 2.50 -4.11 -38.30
N THR A 242 2.54 -3.84 -39.60
CA THR A 242 1.85 -2.70 -40.23
C THR A 242 0.32 -2.84 -40.21
N LEU A 243 -0.21 -4.06 -40.00
CA LEU A 243 -1.65 -4.30 -39.86
C LEU A 243 -2.16 -4.05 -38.43
N ASN A 244 -1.26 -3.90 -37.45
CA ASN A 244 -1.66 -3.67 -36.07
C ASN A 244 -2.24 -2.26 -35.91
N LYS A 245 -3.48 -2.20 -35.40
CA LYS A 245 -4.10 -0.92 -35.06
C LYS A 245 -3.39 -0.23 -33.88
N HIS A 246 -2.76 -1.01 -33.00
CA HIS A 246 -2.01 -0.56 -31.83
C HIS A 246 -0.64 -1.24 -31.80
N VAL A 247 0.40 -0.46 -31.51
CA VAL A 247 1.77 -0.93 -31.27
C VAL A 247 2.16 -0.48 -29.87
N LEU A 248 2.44 -1.45 -28.99
CA LEU A 248 2.64 -1.24 -27.56
C LEU A 248 4.05 -1.72 -27.19
N THR A 249 4.83 -0.87 -26.53
CA THR A 249 6.13 -1.22 -25.94
C THR A 249 6.15 -0.82 -24.48
N GLY A 250 6.69 -1.68 -23.62
CA GLY A 250 6.72 -1.44 -22.16
C GLY A 250 5.42 -1.78 -21.43
N PHE A 251 4.49 -2.50 -22.08
CA PHE A 251 3.21 -2.89 -21.49
C PHE A 251 3.13 -4.35 -21.07
N GLN A 252 2.25 -4.61 -20.11
CA GLN A 252 1.83 -5.93 -19.68
C GLN A 252 0.38 -6.15 -20.10
N ASP A 253 0.15 -7.18 -20.92
CA ASP A 253 -1.16 -7.48 -21.46
C ASP A 253 -2.00 -8.34 -20.49
N VAL A 254 -3.25 -7.93 -20.27
CA VAL A 254 -4.31 -8.70 -19.62
C VAL A 254 -5.39 -8.97 -20.64
N SER A 255 -5.47 -10.21 -21.11
CA SER A 255 -6.36 -10.57 -22.22
C SER A 255 -7.54 -11.42 -21.78
N THR A 256 -8.68 -11.11 -22.37
CA THR A 256 -9.78 -12.04 -22.62
C THR A 256 -9.76 -12.45 -24.11
N GLU A 257 -10.65 -13.33 -24.53
CA GLU A 257 -10.72 -13.80 -25.94
C GLU A 257 -10.88 -12.66 -26.97
N ARG A 258 -11.61 -11.58 -26.62
CA ARG A 258 -11.95 -10.50 -27.57
C ARG A 258 -11.25 -9.18 -27.26
N ILE A 259 -11.06 -8.87 -25.97
CA ILE A 259 -10.52 -7.59 -25.52
C ILE A 259 -9.23 -7.84 -24.74
N THR A 260 -8.24 -7.01 -24.99
CA THR A 260 -7.02 -6.92 -24.19
C THR A 260 -6.97 -5.54 -23.53
N VAL A 261 -6.65 -5.51 -22.25
CA VAL A 261 -6.25 -4.31 -21.53
C VAL A 261 -4.75 -4.41 -21.29
N ALA A 262 -4.00 -3.49 -21.86
CA ALA A 262 -2.56 -3.36 -21.66
C ALA A 262 -2.29 -2.30 -20.61
N VAL A 263 -1.46 -2.62 -19.63
CA VAL A 263 -1.08 -1.71 -18.54
C VAL A 263 0.43 -1.51 -18.50
N SER A 264 0.87 -0.28 -18.27
CA SER A 264 2.26 0.06 -17.99
C SER A 264 2.31 0.94 -16.74
N ARG A 265 3.43 0.88 -16.03
CA ARG A 265 3.65 1.64 -14.80
C ARG A 265 5.06 2.22 -14.74
N GLN A 266 5.20 3.33 -14.03
CA GLN A 266 6.47 3.85 -13.53
C GLN A 266 6.31 4.18 -12.04
N VAL A 267 7.41 4.23 -11.28
CA VAL A 267 7.40 4.72 -9.91
C VAL A 267 7.09 6.21 -9.94
N LYS A 268 6.08 6.61 -9.15
CA LYS A 268 5.66 7.99 -9.04
C LYS A 268 6.80 8.83 -8.44
N GLY A 269 7.00 10.03 -8.97
CA GLY A 269 8.08 10.93 -8.56
C GLY A 269 7.87 12.35 -9.08
N THR A 270 8.90 13.18 -8.98
CA THR A 270 8.91 14.55 -9.48
C THR A 270 8.90 14.56 -11.01
N GLN A 271 8.24 15.55 -11.61
CA GLN A 271 8.02 15.62 -13.06
C GLN A 271 8.50 16.96 -13.65
N SER A 272 9.59 17.53 -13.10
CA SER A 272 10.08 18.84 -13.52
C SER A 272 10.73 18.83 -14.90
N LYS A 273 11.21 17.65 -15.36
CA LYS A 273 11.88 17.49 -16.66
C LYS A 273 10.99 17.08 -17.82
N VAL A 274 9.70 16.88 -17.60
CA VAL A 274 8.73 16.48 -18.63
C VAL A 274 8.80 17.35 -19.89
N GLN A 275 8.91 18.67 -19.74
CA GLN A 275 8.92 19.58 -20.89
C GLN A 275 10.19 19.42 -21.73
N GLU A 276 11.34 19.19 -21.08
CA GLU A 276 12.61 18.91 -21.76
C GLU A 276 12.54 17.56 -22.49
N VAL A 277 11.95 16.53 -21.87
CA VAL A 277 11.72 15.23 -22.51
C VAL A 277 10.78 15.34 -23.70
N SER A 278 9.68 16.07 -23.56
CA SER A 278 8.72 16.34 -24.65
C SER A 278 9.40 17.02 -25.83
N THR A 279 10.23 18.03 -25.57
CA THR A 279 11.01 18.71 -26.60
C THR A 279 12.01 17.78 -27.30
N ALA A 280 12.66 16.89 -26.55
CA ALA A 280 13.55 15.88 -27.13
C ALA A 280 12.79 14.87 -28.01
N ILE A 281 11.61 14.42 -27.58
CA ILE A 281 10.72 13.55 -28.36
C ILE A 281 10.36 14.21 -29.70
N GLU A 282 9.98 15.49 -29.69
CA GLU A 282 9.64 16.24 -30.91
C GLU A 282 10.81 16.31 -31.90
N LYS A 283 12.04 16.49 -31.41
CA LYS A 283 13.24 16.47 -32.25
C LYS A 283 13.52 15.09 -32.84
N CYS A 284 13.29 14.03 -32.07
CA CYS A 284 13.45 12.65 -32.51
C CYS A 284 12.40 12.26 -33.57
N ILE A 285 11.15 12.65 -33.35
CA ILE A 285 10.00 12.29 -34.20
C ILE A 285 9.71 13.42 -35.17
N LYS A 286 10.61 13.59 -36.15
CA LYS A 286 10.29 14.40 -37.34
C LYS A 286 9.01 13.83 -37.97
N LYS A 287 8.10 14.69 -38.46
CA LYS A 287 6.70 14.39 -38.90
C LYS A 287 6.45 13.21 -39.87
N LYS A 288 7.46 12.39 -40.20
CA LYS A 288 7.44 11.27 -41.16
C LYS A 288 7.75 9.89 -40.54
N VAL A 289 7.67 9.72 -39.21
CA VAL A 289 7.91 8.42 -38.57
C VAL A 289 6.66 7.56 -38.65
N LEU A 290 6.82 6.32 -39.13
CA LEU A 290 5.73 5.34 -39.16
C LEU A 290 5.38 4.90 -37.73
N CYS A 291 4.08 4.76 -37.42
CA CYS A 291 3.63 4.45 -36.06
C CYS A 291 4.28 3.21 -35.44
N TYR A 292 4.49 2.14 -36.22
CA TYR A 292 5.15 0.93 -35.71
C TYR A 292 6.66 1.08 -35.47
N LYS A 293 7.27 2.20 -35.90
CA LYS A 293 8.68 2.55 -35.71
C LYS A 293 8.90 3.65 -34.68
N VAL A 294 7.86 4.15 -34.01
CA VAL A 294 7.99 5.26 -33.06
C VAL A 294 8.96 4.89 -31.94
N GLU A 295 8.76 3.74 -31.28
CA GLU A 295 9.65 3.32 -30.19
C GLU A 295 11.08 3.10 -30.68
N GLU A 296 11.25 2.44 -31.83
CA GLU A 296 12.58 2.21 -32.41
C GLU A 296 13.30 3.54 -32.67
N THR A 297 12.57 4.52 -33.22
CA THR A 297 13.10 5.86 -33.50
C THR A 297 13.52 6.57 -32.21
N LEU A 298 12.68 6.54 -31.17
CA LEU A 298 12.99 7.13 -29.88
C LEU A 298 14.21 6.47 -29.24
N ARG A 299 14.30 5.14 -29.32
CA ARG A 299 15.38 4.35 -28.75
C ARG A 299 16.73 4.61 -29.41
N THR A 300 16.75 4.81 -30.73
CA THR A 300 17.99 5.09 -31.49
C THR A 300 18.29 6.58 -31.65
N CYS A 301 17.43 7.45 -31.12
CA CYS A 301 17.61 8.89 -31.22
C CYS A 301 18.82 9.35 -30.39
N GLY A 302 19.65 10.23 -30.98
CA GLY A 302 20.84 10.79 -30.32
C GLY A 302 20.57 11.95 -29.35
N GLU A 303 19.31 12.39 -29.22
CA GLU A 303 18.92 13.44 -28.29
C GLU A 303 19.15 13.01 -26.83
N LYS A 304 19.43 14.01 -25.99
CA LYS A 304 19.68 13.82 -24.57
C LYS A 304 18.89 14.83 -23.76
N VAL A 305 18.45 14.42 -22.57
CA VAL A 305 17.79 15.28 -21.58
C VAL A 305 18.66 15.28 -20.34
N ALA A 306 19.19 16.45 -19.94
CA ALA A 306 20.15 16.53 -18.84
C ALA A 306 21.33 15.53 -18.93
N GLY A 307 21.80 15.24 -20.16
CA GLY A 307 22.87 14.26 -20.41
C GLY A 307 22.41 12.79 -20.50
N ILE A 308 21.14 12.49 -20.23
CA ILE A 308 20.56 11.16 -20.27
C ILE A 308 20.07 10.82 -21.68
N PRO A 309 20.42 9.66 -22.25
CA PRO A 309 19.94 9.24 -23.58
C PRO A 309 18.42 9.14 -23.65
N MET A 310 17.83 9.54 -24.78
CA MET A 310 16.38 9.46 -25.01
C MET A 310 15.77 8.08 -24.69
N SER A 311 16.48 6.99 -24.98
CA SER A 311 16.04 5.62 -24.68
C SER A 311 15.83 5.32 -23.19
N GLN A 312 16.31 6.19 -22.29
CA GLN A 312 16.22 6.02 -20.84
C GLN A 312 15.22 6.97 -20.17
N THR A 313 14.58 7.86 -20.92
CA THR A 313 13.69 8.91 -20.37
C THR A 313 12.20 8.53 -20.35
N TYR A 314 11.84 7.35 -20.87
CA TYR A 314 10.46 6.86 -20.90
C TYR A 314 10.38 5.39 -20.51
N THR A 315 9.19 4.97 -20.10
CA THR A 315 8.90 3.59 -19.69
C THR A 315 8.08 2.84 -20.74
N ALA A 316 7.15 3.52 -21.41
CA ALA A 316 6.27 2.88 -22.36
C ALA A 316 5.88 3.79 -23.52
N VAL A 317 5.57 3.16 -24.66
CA VAL A 317 5.13 3.83 -25.89
C VAL A 317 3.92 3.09 -26.45
N HIS A 318 2.84 3.81 -26.69
CA HIS A 318 1.67 3.33 -27.40
C HIS A 318 1.48 4.13 -28.69
N ALA A 319 1.73 3.50 -29.83
CA ALA A 319 1.42 4.09 -31.14
C ALA A 319 0.18 3.45 -31.76
N TYR A 320 -0.59 4.23 -32.51
CA TYR A 320 -1.87 3.79 -33.08
C TYR A 320 -2.26 4.53 -34.35
N ILE A 321 -2.98 3.83 -35.23
CA ILE A 321 -3.39 4.32 -36.55
C ILE A 321 -4.88 4.70 -36.65
N LYS A 322 -5.67 4.47 -35.60
CA LYS A 322 -7.07 4.92 -35.42
C LYS A 322 -7.25 5.34 -33.95
N LYS A 323 -8.25 6.18 -33.61
CA LYS A 323 -8.43 6.75 -32.25
C LYS A 323 -8.08 5.77 -31.13
N ALA A 324 -7.15 6.17 -30.26
CA ALA A 324 -6.78 5.37 -29.09
C ALA A 324 -7.90 5.36 -28.06
N HIS A 325 -7.97 4.24 -27.37
CA HIS A 325 -8.87 4.00 -26.26
C HIS A 325 -8.12 4.03 -24.93
N GLN A 326 -7.31 5.07 -24.74
CA GLN A 326 -6.44 5.26 -23.59
C GLN A 326 -7.08 6.19 -22.56
N SER A 327 -6.75 6.01 -21.28
CA SER A 327 -7.38 6.70 -20.14
C SER A 327 -6.85 8.13 -19.86
N ILE A 328 -6.35 8.86 -20.88
CA ILE A 328 -5.88 10.24 -20.66
C ILE A 328 -7.12 11.12 -20.49
N LYS A 329 -7.32 11.62 -19.27
CA LYS A 329 -8.54 12.29 -18.79
C LYS A 329 -9.31 13.07 -19.87
N LYS A 330 -10.57 12.68 -20.04
CA LYS A 330 -11.58 13.41 -20.81
C LYS A 330 -12.00 14.65 -20.00
N LYS A 331 -11.79 15.87 -20.51
CA LYS A 331 -12.53 17.04 -19.99
C LYS A 331 -14.02 16.76 -20.20
N GLU A 332 -14.81 16.93 -19.14
CA GLU A 332 -16.25 16.74 -19.15
C GLU A 332 -16.88 17.56 -20.29
N GLY A 333 -17.54 16.85 -21.20
CA GLY A 333 -18.31 17.42 -22.29
C GLY A 333 -19.42 16.44 -22.67
N ASN A 334 -20.62 16.71 -22.15
CA ASN A 334 -21.93 16.17 -22.49
C ASN A 334 -22.11 14.63 -22.51
N ARG A 335 -22.63 14.12 -21.39
CA ARG A 335 -23.44 12.89 -21.36
C ARG A 335 -24.79 13.17 -22.01
N LYS A 336 -25.00 12.68 -23.23
CA LYS A 336 -26.27 12.13 -23.74
C LYS A 336 -26.07 11.67 -25.19
N ALA A 337 -25.98 10.36 -25.38
CA ALA A 337 -26.36 9.72 -26.65
C ALA A 337 -26.83 8.29 -26.33
N ASN A 338 -28.03 8.00 -26.82
CA ASN A 338 -28.85 6.85 -26.47
C ASN A 338 -28.18 5.51 -26.81
N VAL A 339 -28.44 4.52 -25.95
CA VAL A 339 -28.21 3.11 -26.19
C VAL A 339 -29.20 2.65 -27.26
N LYS A 340 -28.71 2.33 -28.45
CA LYS A 340 -29.23 1.25 -29.29
C LYS A 340 -28.22 0.85 -30.36
N ASP A 341 -28.11 -0.47 -30.49
CA ASP A 341 -27.58 -1.27 -31.59
C ASP A 341 -26.06 -1.54 -31.66
N GLN A 342 -25.77 -2.80 -31.31
CA GLN A 342 -24.59 -3.57 -31.72
C GLN A 342 -24.60 -3.75 -33.24
N ALA A 343 -23.59 -3.19 -33.91
CA ALA A 343 -23.05 -3.76 -35.13
C ALA A 343 -21.57 -3.38 -35.25
N ASP A 344 -20.75 -4.35 -35.62
CA ASP A 344 -19.33 -4.21 -35.91
C ASP A 344 -19.11 -3.29 -37.13
N ASP A 345 -19.00 -1.98 -36.95
CA ASP A 345 -18.20 -1.01 -37.73
C ASP A 345 -18.55 0.43 -37.28
N GLU A 346 -17.60 1.09 -36.61
CA GLU A 346 -16.87 2.29 -37.08
C GLU A 346 -17.62 3.61 -36.79
N ASP A 347 -16.88 4.49 -36.11
CA ASP A 347 -17.11 5.94 -36.05
C ASP A 347 -18.29 6.47 -35.24
N GLU A 348 -18.01 6.90 -33.99
CA GLU A 348 -18.44 8.23 -33.53
C GLU A 348 -17.70 8.67 -32.24
N VAL A 349 -16.94 9.77 -32.40
CA VAL A 349 -16.66 10.90 -31.47
C VAL A 349 -16.26 10.57 -30.01
N SER A 350 -15.05 10.94 -29.54
CA SER A 350 -14.69 12.33 -29.18
C SER A 350 -13.23 12.68 -29.47
N ALA A 351 -12.94 13.98 -29.56
CA ALA A 351 -11.61 14.55 -29.73
C ALA A 351 -10.72 14.19 -28.53
N ALA A 352 -9.49 13.75 -28.80
CA ALA A 352 -8.43 13.83 -27.80
C ALA A 352 -8.22 15.32 -27.49
N PRO A 353 -8.01 15.73 -26.23
CA PRO A 353 -7.60 17.10 -25.97
C PRO A 353 -6.28 17.38 -26.71
N GLU A 354 -6.21 18.50 -27.43
CA GLU A 354 -5.00 19.00 -28.09
C GLU A 354 -3.98 19.58 -27.11
N ASN A 355 -4.16 19.34 -25.81
CA ASN A 355 -3.18 19.68 -24.77
C ASN A 355 -3.19 18.57 -23.71
N PRO A 356 -2.06 17.92 -23.40
CA PRO A 356 -1.94 17.17 -22.16
C PRO A 356 -2.14 18.19 -21.03
N SER A 357 -3.29 18.12 -20.39
CA SER A 357 -3.67 18.98 -19.27
C SER A 357 -2.58 18.95 -18.19
N ASP A 358 -2.49 20.04 -17.41
CA ASP A 358 -1.79 20.16 -16.12
C ASP A 358 -2.05 19.00 -15.11
N GLN A 359 -2.94 18.05 -15.42
CA GLN A 359 -3.39 16.96 -14.55
C GLN A 359 -2.67 15.62 -14.74
N THR A 360 -1.87 15.41 -15.80
CA THR A 360 -1.02 14.20 -15.97
C THR A 360 0.31 14.59 -16.62
N PRO A 361 1.23 15.23 -15.88
CA PRO A 361 2.45 15.79 -16.46
C PRO A 361 3.34 14.72 -17.11
N TYR A 362 3.28 13.47 -16.68
CA TYR A 362 4.14 12.39 -17.18
C TYR A 362 3.74 11.78 -18.54
N ILE A 363 2.80 12.39 -19.27
CA ILE A 363 2.32 11.86 -20.56
C ILE A 363 2.61 12.85 -21.70
N TYR A 364 3.29 12.36 -22.73
CA TYR A 364 3.44 13.07 -24.00
C TYR A 364 2.60 12.42 -25.10
N THR A 365 1.97 13.23 -25.95
CA THR A 365 1.23 12.78 -27.13
C THR A 365 1.79 13.42 -28.39
N GLY A 366 2.05 12.62 -29.43
CA GLY A 366 2.55 13.10 -30.71
C GLY A 366 1.86 12.42 -31.91
N GLU A 367 2.30 12.78 -33.11
CA GLU A 367 1.76 12.27 -34.38
C GLU A 367 2.75 11.34 -35.11
N CYS A 368 2.21 10.34 -35.80
CA CYS A 368 2.97 9.42 -36.64
C CYS A 368 2.22 9.13 -37.96
N GLU A 369 2.93 8.60 -38.95
CA GLU A 369 2.36 8.17 -40.22
C GLU A 369 1.84 6.72 -40.11
N LYS A 370 0.63 6.47 -40.63
CA LYS A 370 0.07 5.11 -40.68
C LYS A 370 0.81 4.24 -41.69
N SER A 371 1.10 4.85 -42.83
CA SER A 371 1.87 4.33 -43.95
C SER A 371 2.58 5.52 -44.61
N PRO A 372 3.63 5.30 -45.43
CA PRO A 372 4.38 6.40 -46.04
C PRO A 372 3.47 7.42 -46.72
N GLY A 373 3.51 8.68 -46.27
CA GLY A 373 2.71 9.78 -46.82
C GLY A 373 1.27 9.87 -46.32
N VAL A 374 0.78 8.90 -45.53
CA VAL A 374 -0.56 8.90 -44.93
C VAL A 374 -0.48 9.32 -43.46
N LYS A 375 -0.89 10.55 -43.19
CA LYS A 375 -0.91 11.17 -41.85
C LYS A 375 -2.06 10.61 -40.99
N HIS A 376 -2.23 11.14 -39.77
CA HIS A 376 -3.28 10.79 -38.80
C HIS A 376 -3.06 9.55 -37.92
N GLY A 377 -1.85 9.03 -37.85
CA GLY A 377 -1.45 8.19 -36.72
C GLY A 377 -1.09 9.04 -35.52
N LYS A 378 -1.17 8.48 -34.32
CA LYS A 378 -0.76 9.14 -33.08
C LYS A 378 0.02 8.18 -32.21
N PHE A 379 0.80 8.73 -31.29
CA PHE A 379 1.46 7.95 -30.28
C PHE A 379 1.45 8.68 -28.94
N VAL A 380 1.59 7.90 -27.87
CA VAL A 380 1.68 8.38 -26.51
C VAL A 380 2.86 7.74 -25.81
N VAL A 381 3.56 8.54 -25.02
CA VAL A 381 4.75 8.13 -24.27
C VAL A 381 4.50 8.35 -22.78
N LEU A 382 4.79 7.33 -21.97
CA LEU A 382 4.87 7.41 -20.51
C LEU A 382 6.29 7.84 -20.13
N ILE A 383 6.45 9.12 -19.79
CA ILE A 383 7.73 9.75 -19.43
C ILE A 383 8.07 9.39 -17.99
N LYS A 384 9.32 8.99 -17.74
CA LYS A 384 9.82 8.65 -16.41
C LYS A 384 9.87 9.86 -15.48
N SER A 385 9.76 9.64 -14.18
CA SER A 385 10.04 10.67 -13.17
C SER A 385 11.51 11.11 -13.17
N ASP A 386 11.73 12.30 -12.63
CA ASP A 386 13.06 12.91 -12.47
C ASP A 386 14.01 11.97 -11.70
N GLU A 387 13.50 11.31 -10.66
CA GLU A 387 14.25 10.34 -9.85
C GLU A 387 14.63 9.11 -10.68
N GLU A 388 13.69 8.49 -11.40
CA GLU A 388 13.99 7.33 -12.26
C GLU A 388 14.98 7.64 -13.38
N MET A 389 15.01 8.88 -13.87
CA MET A 389 15.88 9.31 -14.96
C MET A 389 17.28 9.67 -14.46
N MET A 390 17.36 10.50 -13.42
CA MET A 390 18.61 11.19 -13.05
C MET A 390 19.35 10.50 -11.91
N GLU A 391 18.65 9.75 -11.06
CA GLU A 391 19.28 9.15 -9.90
C GLU A 391 19.81 7.76 -10.22
N LYS A 392 21.04 7.50 -9.77
CA LYS A 392 21.65 6.17 -9.90
C LYS A 392 21.23 5.22 -8.78
N ASP A 393 20.67 5.77 -7.71
CA ASP A 393 20.35 5.04 -6.50
C ASP A 393 18.98 5.48 -5.95
N PRO A 394 17.97 4.60 -5.95
CA PRO A 394 16.65 4.94 -5.41
C PRO A 394 16.65 5.14 -3.89
N CYS A 395 17.77 4.87 -3.22
CA CYS A 395 17.99 5.17 -1.82
C CYS A 395 18.71 6.50 -1.55
N ALA A 396 19.11 7.26 -2.58
CA ALA A 396 19.91 8.48 -2.41
C ALA A 396 19.19 9.56 -1.59
N LYS A 397 17.89 9.75 -1.84
CA LYS A 397 17.05 10.74 -1.15
C LYS A 397 16.07 10.14 -0.14
N GLN A 398 16.04 8.82 0.00
CA GLN A 398 15.14 8.15 0.92
C GLN A 398 15.67 8.26 2.36
N ASP A 399 14.97 9.02 3.20
CA ASP A 399 15.23 9.05 4.64
C ASP A 399 14.54 7.85 5.32
N CYS A 400 15.36 6.98 5.88
CA CYS A 400 14.99 5.85 6.72
C CYS A 400 15.55 6.03 8.14
N GLY A 401 15.85 7.27 8.53
CA GLY A 401 16.51 7.61 9.78
C GLY A 401 17.95 7.11 9.87
N GLN A 402 18.63 6.89 8.73
CA GLN A 402 19.99 6.34 8.67
C GLN A 402 20.98 7.21 9.47
N ARG A 403 20.83 8.54 9.41
CA ARG A 403 21.66 9.50 10.15
C ARG A 403 21.57 9.34 11.67
N LYS A 404 20.43 8.85 12.15
CA LYS A 404 20.15 8.57 13.57
C LYS A 404 20.32 7.10 13.91
N GLY A 405 20.85 6.28 13.00
CA GLY A 405 20.99 4.84 13.17
C GLY A 405 19.65 4.07 13.21
N ARG A 406 18.53 4.69 12.80
CA ARG A 406 17.18 4.12 12.98
C ARG A 406 16.81 3.07 11.94
N GLY A 407 17.46 3.08 10.80
CA GLY A 407 17.15 2.16 9.71
C GLY A 407 18.11 2.31 8.55
N LYS A 408 17.80 1.57 7.49
CA LYS A 408 18.53 1.62 6.22
C LYS A 408 17.55 1.49 5.06
N CYS A 409 17.86 2.18 3.97
CA CYS A 409 17.12 1.99 2.72
C CYS A 409 17.57 0.70 2.03
N VAL A 410 16.59 -0.04 1.50
CA VAL A 410 16.76 -1.28 0.74
C VAL A 410 16.23 -1.04 -0.67
N LYS A 411 17.06 -1.31 -1.66
CA LYS A 411 16.69 -1.19 -3.08
C LYS A 411 15.85 -2.39 -3.50
N MET A 412 14.76 -2.11 -4.21
CA MET A 412 13.94 -3.15 -4.84
C MET A 412 14.60 -3.67 -6.11
N LYS A 413 14.32 -4.93 -6.43
CA LYS A 413 14.88 -5.55 -7.63
C LYS A 413 14.08 -5.09 -8.85
N ASP A 414 14.76 -4.83 -9.96
CA ASP A 414 14.16 -4.52 -11.26
C ASP A 414 13.20 -3.29 -11.26
N MET A 415 13.28 -2.43 -10.23
CA MET A 415 12.50 -1.20 -10.10
C MET A 415 13.34 -0.11 -9.44
N PHE A 416 13.15 1.14 -9.88
CA PHE A 416 13.78 2.29 -9.24
C PHE A 416 13.00 2.69 -7.97
N LEU A 417 13.11 1.85 -6.94
CA LEU A 417 12.38 2.03 -5.69
C LEU A 417 13.23 1.65 -4.48
N GLY A 418 13.24 2.51 -3.48
CA GLY A 418 13.84 2.27 -2.17
C GLY A 418 12.74 2.14 -1.11
N ILE A 419 12.87 1.15 -0.22
CA ILE A 419 11.99 0.98 0.94
C ILE A 419 12.82 0.93 2.23
N CYS A 420 12.25 1.38 3.35
CA CYS A 420 12.98 1.44 4.60
C CYS A 420 12.90 0.13 5.39
N ARG A 421 14.07 -0.38 5.77
CA ARG A 421 14.20 -1.44 6.77
C ARG A 421 14.67 -0.82 8.08
N CYS A 422 13.83 -0.90 9.10
CA CYS A 422 14.14 -0.32 10.39
C CYS A 422 15.07 -1.20 11.22
N ASN A 423 15.98 -0.55 11.92
CA ASN A 423 16.77 -1.16 12.97
C ASN A 423 15.92 -1.19 14.23
N TYR A 424 16.07 -2.23 15.03
CA TYR A 424 15.49 -2.24 16.37
C TYR A 424 15.99 -1.04 17.19
N PRO A 425 15.15 -0.31 17.95
CA PRO A 425 13.72 -0.51 18.19
C PRO A 425 12.75 0.27 17.28
N TYR A 426 13.21 0.82 16.16
CA TYR A 426 12.42 1.74 15.36
C TYR A 426 11.45 1.05 14.40
N TYR A 427 10.37 1.75 14.05
CA TYR A 427 9.32 1.29 13.14
C TYR A 427 8.66 2.44 12.38
N GLY A 428 7.77 2.12 11.44
CA GLY A 428 7.12 3.08 10.55
C GLY A 428 7.68 2.99 9.13
N LEU A 429 7.07 3.73 8.20
CA LEU A 429 7.43 3.69 6.78
C LEU A 429 8.84 4.23 6.51
N HIS A 430 9.32 5.11 7.40
CA HIS A 430 10.61 5.80 7.37
C HIS A 430 11.44 5.57 8.64
N CYS A 431 11.06 4.60 9.49
CA CYS A 431 11.70 4.35 10.78
C CYS A 431 11.65 5.57 11.71
N GLU A 432 10.57 6.34 11.60
CA GLU A 432 10.32 7.58 12.30
C GLU A 432 9.90 7.36 13.76
N ASN A 433 9.30 6.21 14.06
CA ASN A 433 8.72 5.89 15.36
C ASN A 433 9.66 5.02 16.21
N ASP A 434 9.60 5.19 17.53
CA ASP A 434 10.31 4.37 18.52
C ASP A 434 9.32 3.48 19.28
N ILE A 435 9.71 2.21 19.49
CA ILE A 435 8.93 1.25 20.29
C ILE A 435 8.57 1.75 21.69
N ASN A 436 9.41 2.61 22.27
CA ASN A 436 9.25 3.11 23.62
C ASN A 436 8.18 4.20 23.67
N ASP A 437 8.07 5.02 22.63
CA ASP A 437 7.00 6.01 22.49
C ASP A 437 5.64 5.31 22.40
N TYR A 438 5.59 4.17 21.71
CA TYR A 438 4.42 3.31 21.63
C TYR A 438 3.97 2.79 23.01
N ALA A 439 4.91 2.38 23.86
CA ALA A 439 4.60 1.91 25.22
C ALA A 439 3.98 3.03 26.09
N ILE A 440 4.49 4.26 25.95
CA ILE A 440 3.95 5.44 26.64
C ILE A 440 2.52 5.75 26.19
N GLU A 441 2.22 5.63 24.89
CA GLU A 441 0.86 5.86 24.37
C GLU A 441 -0.16 4.82 24.84
N LEU A 442 0.22 3.54 24.85
CA LEU A 442 -0.68 2.51 25.40
C LEU A 442 -0.96 2.72 26.89
N GLU A 443 0.01 3.20 27.67
CA GLU A 443 -0.19 3.58 29.07
C GLU A 443 -1.18 4.74 29.21
N LYS A 444 -1.11 5.73 28.32
CA LYS A 444 -2.09 6.83 28.27
C LYS A 444 -3.48 6.33 27.84
N GLU A 445 -3.60 5.51 26.80
CA GLU A 445 -4.88 4.93 26.36
C GLU A 445 -5.56 4.18 27.52
N ALA A 446 -4.81 3.30 28.17
CA ALA A 446 -5.28 2.52 29.31
C ALA A 446 -5.61 3.42 30.52
N GLY A 447 -4.87 4.53 30.68
CA GLY A 447 -5.13 5.56 31.69
C GLY A 447 -6.31 6.49 31.39
N THR A 448 -6.65 6.76 30.12
CA THR A 448 -7.71 7.73 29.75
C THR A 448 -9.11 7.18 30.09
N GLN A 449 -9.27 5.86 30.13
CA GLN A 449 -10.49 5.23 30.66
C GLN A 449 -10.68 5.41 32.18
N LYS A 450 -9.64 5.79 32.95
CA LYS A 450 -9.80 6.17 34.38
C LYS A 450 -10.77 7.33 34.58
N ASN A 451 -10.95 8.19 33.56
CA ASN A 451 -11.77 9.40 33.66
C ASN A 451 -13.18 9.26 33.06
N LYS A 452 -13.54 8.12 32.44
CA LYS A 452 -14.94 7.83 32.10
C LYS A 452 -15.58 7.08 33.26
N SER A 453 -16.10 7.83 34.22
CA SER A 453 -16.99 7.29 35.25
C SER A 453 -18.19 6.62 34.58
N THR A 454 -18.34 5.32 34.79
CA THR A 454 -19.50 4.54 34.39
C THR A 454 -20.71 5.02 35.22
N VAL A 455 -21.39 6.07 34.75
CA VAL A 455 -22.69 6.48 35.29
C VAL A 455 -23.77 5.75 34.53
N THR A 456 -24.24 4.63 35.07
CA THR A 456 -25.59 4.06 34.85
C THR A 456 -25.84 3.04 35.96
N GLY A 457 -26.92 3.03 36.75
CA GLY A 457 -28.00 3.97 37.00
C GLY A 457 -28.61 3.56 38.35
N LYS A 458 -28.92 4.56 39.21
CA LYS A 458 -29.54 4.34 40.52
C LYS A 458 -30.93 3.73 40.36
N ARG A 459 -31.17 2.67 41.15
CA ARG A 459 -32.47 2.09 41.51
C ARG A 459 -33.57 3.17 41.65
N ARG A 460 -34.62 3.08 40.84
CA ARG A 460 -35.93 3.62 41.19
C ARG A 460 -36.49 2.77 42.34
N ARG A 461 -36.58 3.35 43.53
CA ARG A 461 -37.42 2.84 44.62
C ARG A 461 -38.85 3.27 44.35
N ASN A 462 -39.77 2.30 44.27
CA ASN A 462 -41.20 2.51 44.40
C ASN A 462 -41.51 3.23 45.72
N LYS A 463 -42.46 4.16 45.66
CA LYS A 463 -43.37 4.44 46.77
C LYS A 463 -44.78 4.60 46.19
N ASN A 464 -45.70 3.92 46.87
CA ASN A 464 -47.15 4.11 46.81
C ASN A 464 -47.53 5.58 47.02
#